data_AF-A0A3M1NJC3-F1
#
_entry.id   AF-A0A3M1NJC3-F1
#
_cell.length_a   1.000
_cell.length_b   1.000
_cell.length_c   1.000
_cell.angle_alpha   90.00
_cell.angle_beta   90.00
_cell.angle_gamma   90.00
#
_symmetry.space_group_name_H-M   'P 1'
#
loop_
_entity.id
_entity.type
_entity.pdbx_description
1 polymer ?
#
loop_
_entity_poly.entity_id
_entity_poly.type
_entity_poly.pdbx_seq_one_letter_code
_entity_poly.pdbx_strand_id
1 'polypeptide(L)'
;MEPLIVGVDPGTTVGYAVLNLKGEPLEVRSLKNISLPKLLEKIIMHGHPVVVATDKKSVPSFVEKVANSVGARIIRPFEDLLVKEKKQMTKGFSFRDSHQMDALASALFAFQELSPLISKIDKFIKDNKLSNISDDLKSVVLREQISIRKALDRLQMPEAGKKEKVIVKVKVGDKEYEELKKKISQLERDNELLRRQNAELQKKREKIVVKTSVKDVGRQKLASKEKTIQALSMKNKKQWAQIKELQRKVKHLTGILENLEGNILVKRIQTLSMSEVKNVKRENILYVDHPSVFSRSGLAYLRNVELIITKDKAPSELKKIFTFINANELFLRESEKFVLVDSKSLEKARRRVNILDKVLQEFRKIE
;
A
#
# COMPACT_ATOMS: atom_id res chain seq x y z
N MET A 1 30.88 -3.97 -33.46
CA MET A 1 30.39 -4.20 -32.08
C MET A 1 29.05 -4.90 -32.19
N GLU A 2 28.79 -5.88 -31.34
CA GLU A 2 27.55 -6.65 -31.42
C GLU A 2 26.32 -5.75 -31.20
N PRO A 3 25.33 -5.75 -32.10
CA PRO A 3 24.11 -4.97 -31.95
C PRO A 3 23.20 -5.53 -30.85
N LEU A 4 22.65 -4.65 -30.02
CA LEU A 4 21.84 -5.02 -28.86
C LEU A 4 20.41 -4.46 -28.91
N ILE A 5 19.49 -5.22 -28.32
CA ILE A 5 18.14 -4.77 -27.98
C ILE A 5 18.09 -4.54 -26.47
N VAL A 6 17.65 -3.36 -26.05
CA VAL A 6 17.63 -2.96 -24.64
C VAL A 6 16.22 -2.62 -24.21
N GLY A 7 15.69 -3.25 -23.17
CA GLY A 7 14.45 -2.83 -22.52
C GLY A 7 14.73 -2.00 -21.29
N VAL A 8 13.93 -0.96 -21.06
CA VAL A 8 14.09 -0.05 -19.93
C VAL A 8 12.75 0.18 -19.23
N ASP A 9 12.70 -0.13 -17.94
CA ASP A 9 11.60 0.21 -17.04
C ASP A 9 12.01 1.41 -16.15
N PRO A 10 11.48 2.62 -16.40
CA PRO A 10 11.88 3.82 -15.69
C PRO A 10 11.15 3.99 -14.35
N GLY A 11 11.90 4.41 -13.32
CA GLY A 11 11.35 4.71 -12.00
C GLY A 11 12.44 5.12 -11.01
N THR A 12 12.12 5.20 -9.72
CA THR A 12 13.14 5.35 -8.66
C THR A 12 14.11 4.17 -8.66
N THR A 13 13.59 2.98 -8.96
CA THR A 13 14.36 1.81 -9.34
C THR A 13 14.22 1.66 -10.85
N VAL A 14 15.32 1.71 -11.57
CA VAL A 14 15.34 1.51 -13.03
C VAL A 14 15.63 0.05 -13.29
N GLY A 15 14.71 -0.64 -13.96
CA GLY A 15 14.96 -1.95 -14.56
C GLY A 15 15.58 -1.80 -15.94
N TYR A 16 16.58 -2.62 -16.27
CA TYR A 16 17.05 -2.75 -17.64
C TYR A 16 17.33 -4.21 -17.98
N ALA A 17 17.11 -4.55 -19.25
CA ALA A 17 17.43 -5.84 -19.82
C ALA A 17 18.17 -5.64 -21.14
N VAL A 18 19.25 -6.39 -21.35
CA VAL A 18 20.07 -6.35 -22.56
C VAL A 18 19.97 -7.71 -23.23
N LEU A 19 19.59 -7.74 -24.50
CA LEU A 19 19.52 -8.93 -25.32
C LEU A 19 20.38 -8.79 -26.57
N ASN A 20 20.94 -9.91 -27.01
CA ASN A 20 21.51 -10.02 -28.34
C ASN A 20 20.39 -10.13 -29.40
N LEU A 21 20.76 -10.09 -30.70
CA LEU A 21 19.79 -10.25 -31.79
C LEU A 21 19.24 -11.67 -31.97
N LYS A 22 19.61 -12.62 -31.10
CA LYS A 22 19.01 -13.96 -31.03
C LYS A 22 17.91 -14.05 -29.98
N GLY A 23 17.69 -12.99 -29.20
CA GLY A 23 16.69 -12.97 -28.12
C GLY A 23 17.19 -13.59 -26.81
N GLU A 24 18.50 -13.78 -26.65
CA GLU A 24 19.10 -14.28 -25.42
C GLU A 24 19.45 -13.10 -24.49
N PRO A 25 19.03 -13.11 -23.21
CA PRO A 25 19.41 -12.07 -22.25
C PRO A 25 20.88 -12.18 -21.87
N LEU A 26 21.63 -11.11 -22.13
CA LEU A 26 23.02 -10.93 -21.69
C LEU A 26 23.07 -10.42 -20.24
N GLU A 27 22.15 -9.50 -19.89
CA GLU A 27 22.02 -8.97 -18.54
C GLU A 27 20.59 -8.52 -18.25
N VAL A 28 20.10 -8.83 -17.05
CA VAL A 28 18.82 -8.33 -16.51
C VAL A 28 19.06 -7.85 -15.09
N ARG A 29 18.89 -6.56 -14.83
CA ARG A 29 19.13 -5.96 -13.50
C ARG A 29 18.18 -4.81 -13.22
N SER A 30 18.05 -4.50 -11.94
CA SER A 30 17.36 -3.33 -11.41
C SER A 30 18.30 -2.57 -10.49
N LEU A 31 18.32 -1.23 -10.60
CA LEU A 31 19.21 -0.38 -9.81
C LEU A 31 18.46 0.85 -9.31
N LYS A 32 18.55 1.09 -8.00
CA LYS A 32 17.91 2.25 -7.36
C LYS A 32 18.77 3.50 -7.52
N ASN A 33 18.15 4.61 -7.90
CA ASN A 33 18.81 5.93 -8.06
C ASN A 33 20.03 5.92 -9.01
N ILE A 34 20.02 5.08 -10.04
CA ILE A 34 21.10 5.06 -11.04
C ILE A 34 21.04 6.31 -11.93
N SER A 35 22.20 6.90 -12.22
CA SER A 35 22.32 7.99 -13.19
C SER A 35 22.36 7.47 -14.62
N LEU A 36 21.87 8.26 -15.58
CA LEU A 36 21.88 7.90 -16.99
C LEU A 36 23.28 7.47 -17.50
N PRO A 37 24.39 8.19 -17.22
CA PRO A 37 25.71 7.77 -17.68
C PRO A 37 26.13 6.39 -17.15
N LYS A 38 25.86 6.09 -15.88
CA LYS A 38 26.17 4.78 -15.27
C LYS A 38 25.32 3.66 -15.85
N LEU A 39 24.07 3.94 -16.20
CA LEU A 39 23.21 2.97 -16.88
C LEU A 39 23.75 2.67 -18.28
N LEU A 40 24.11 3.71 -19.04
CA LEU A 40 24.66 3.56 -20.39
C LEU A 40 26.00 2.82 -20.39
N GLU A 41 26.89 3.13 -19.45
CA GLU A 41 28.14 2.40 -19.24
C GLU A 41 27.87 0.89 -19.10
N LYS A 42 26.92 0.51 -18.23
CA LYS A 42 26.55 -0.89 -18.02
C LYS A 42 26.01 -1.57 -19.27
N ILE A 43 25.17 -0.87 -20.03
CA ILE A 43 24.58 -1.39 -21.26
C ILE A 43 25.65 -1.59 -22.36
N ILE A 44 26.52 -0.58 -22.55
CA ILE A 44 27.50 -0.55 -23.65
C ILE A 44 28.62 -1.58 -23.45
N MET A 45 28.90 -1.99 -22.21
CA MET A 45 29.85 -3.08 -21.92
C MET A 45 29.50 -4.39 -22.65
N HIS A 46 28.23 -4.60 -23.00
CA HIS A 46 27.77 -5.80 -23.70
C HIS A 46 27.77 -5.66 -25.23
N GLY A 47 27.93 -4.46 -25.78
CA GLY A 47 27.77 -4.19 -27.22
C GLY A 47 27.15 -2.83 -27.53
N HIS A 48 26.70 -2.63 -28.77
CA HIS A 48 26.14 -1.36 -29.24
C HIS A 48 24.60 -1.41 -29.27
N PRO A 49 23.88 -0.62 -28.45
CA PRO A 49 22.43 -0.56 -28.49
C PRO A 49 21.93 -0.01 -29.82
N VAL A 50 21.16 -0.82 -30.54
CA VAL A 50 20.51 -0.40 -31.79
C VAL A 50 19.02 -0.15 -31.59
N VAL A 51 18.44 -0.76 -30.56
CA VAL A 51 17.01 -0.68 -30.23
C VAL A 51 16.86 -0.51 -28.73
N VAL A 52 16.01 0.43 -28.33
CA VAL A 52 15.58 0.65 -26.95
C VAL A 52 14.06 0.48 -26.88
N ALA A 53 13.57 -0.24 -25.88
CA ALA A 53 12.17 -0.65 -25.80
C ALA A 53 11.55 -0.33 -24.44
N THR A 54 10.23 -0.15 -24.45
CA THR A 54 9.40 0.09 -23.25
C THR A 54 8.09 -0.70 -23.36
N ASP A 55 7.51 -1.02 -22.22
CA ASP A 55 6.20 -1.69 -22.05
C ASP A 55 5.00 -0.73 -22.14
N LYS A 56 5.25 0.58 -22.30
CA LYS A 56 4.23 1.62 -22.33
C LYS A 56 3.90 2.09 -23.73
N LYS A 57 2.61 2.36 -23.98
CA LYS A 57 2.13 3.02 -25.19
C LYS A 57 2.76 4.40 -25.33
N SER A 58 2.75 5.20 -24.27
CA SER A 58 3.42 6.50 -24.27
C SER A 58 4.87 6.32 -23.83
N VAL A 59 5.82 6.71 -24.68
CA VAL A 59 7.25 6.54 -24.40
C VAL A 59 7.65 7.42 -23.21
N PRO A 60 8.17 6.84 -22.12
CA PRO A 60 8.62 7.65 -20.99
C PRO A 60 9.87 8.48 -21.36
N SER A 61 9.95 9.72 -20.86
CA SER A 61 11.06 10.64 -21.17
C SER A 61 12.46 10.10 -20.81
N PHE A 62 12.56 9.21 -19.83
CA PHE A 62 13.82 8.55 -19.49
C PHE A 62 14.27 7.57 -20.58
N VAL A 63 13.33 6.82 -21.18
CA VAL A 63 13.58 5.89 -22.28
C VAL A 63 14.03 6.66 -23.53
N GLU A 64 13.39 7.80 -23.81
CA GLU A 64 13.82 8.70 -24.89
C GLU A 64 15.27 9.19 -24.69
N LYS A 65 15.64 9.57 -23.47
CA LYS A 65 17.02 9.98 -23.15
C LYS A 65 18.00 8.84 -23.39
N VAL A 66 17.70 7.62 -22.92
CA VAL A 66 18.55 6.45 -23.14
C VAL A 66 18.74 6.20 -24.64
N ALA A 67 17.65 6.15 -25.40
CA ALA A 67 17.69 5.91 -26.84
C ALA A 67 18.48 6.99 -27.60
N ASN A 68 18.23 8.27 -27.30
CA ASN A 68 18.93 9.39 -27.92
C ASN A 68 20.43 9.41 -27.59
N SER A 69 20.82 9.02 -26.38
CA SER A 69 22.23 8.97 -25.99
C SER A 69 23.05 7.94 -26.76
N VAL A 70 22.42 6.86 -27.24
CA VAL A 70 23.10 5.77 -27.98
C VAL A 70 22.73 5.73 -29.47
N GLY A 71 21.86 6.63 -29.92
CA GLY A 71 21.35 6.67 -31.30
C GLY A 71 20.53 5.42 -31.66
N ALA A 72 19.79 4.86 -30.71
CA ALA A 72 18.96 3.68 -30.91
C ALA A 72 17.53 4.04 -31.32
N ARG A 73 16.90 3.13 -32.09
CA ARG A 73 15.48 3.20 -32.41
C ARG A 73 14.65 2.86 -31.18
N ILE A 74 13.56 3.59 -30.95
CA ILE A 74 12.59 3.26 -29.90
C ILE A 74 11.52 2.30 -30.45
N ILE A 75 11.25 1.22 -29.73
CA ILE A 75 10.10 0.33 -29.97
C ILE A 75 9.16 0.40 -28.77
N ARG A 76 7.86 0.52 -29.06
CA ARG A 76 6.78 0.60 -28.07
C ARG A 76 5.57 -0.19 -28.55
N PRO A 77 4.77 -0.75 -27.63
CA PRO A 77 3.52 -1.40 -28.00
C PRO A 77 2.44 -0.38 -28.39
N PHE A 78 1.40 -0.86 -29.07
CA PHE A 78 0.25 -0.03 -29.44
C PHE A 78 -0.62 0.34 -28.23
N GLU A 79 -0.70 -0.55 -27.23
CA GLU A 79 -1.30 -0.35 -25.91
C GLU A 79 -0.30 -0.79 -24.83
N ASP A 80 -0.47 -0.32 -23.59
CA ASP A 80 0.38 -0.76 -22.47
C ASP A 80 0.36 -2.29 -22.33
N LEU A 81 1.53 -2.92 -22.20
CA LEU A 81 1.62 -4.36 -21.98
C LEU A 81 0.97 -4.74 -20.64
N LEU A 82 0.03 -5.68 -20.69
CA LEU A 82 -0.63 -6.20 -19.51
C LEU A 82 0.32 -7.05 -18.68
N VAL A 83 0.12 -7.06 -17.35
CA VAL A 83 0.93 -7.89 -16.43
C VAL A 83 0.92 -9.38 -16.85
N LYS A 84 -0.20 -9.87 -17.38
CA LYS A 84 -0.31 -11.25 -17.89
C LYS A 84 0.58 -11.49 -19.11
N GLU A 85 0.61 -10.55 -20.05
CA GLU A 85 1.45 -10.64 -21.26
C GLU A 85 2.93 -10.62 -20.88
N LYS A 86 3.33 -9.69 -20.01
CA LYS A 86 4.71 -9.63 -19.50
C LYS A 86 5.16 -10.93 -18.86
N LYS A 87 4.32 -11.53 -17.99
CA LYS A 87 4.59 -12.83 -17.37
C LYS A 87 4.70 -13.97 -18.39
N GLN A 88 3.88 -13.93 -19.44
CA GLN A 88 3.92 -14.94 -20.50
C GLN A 88 5.21 -14.82 -21.32
N MET A 89 5.61 -13.60 -21.68
CA MET A 89 6.83 -13.34 -22.47
C MET A 89 8.09 -13.69 -21.69
N THR A 90 8.11 -13.40 -20.39
CA THR A 90 9.26 -13.67 -19.50
C THR A 90 9.30 -15.10 -18.96
N LYS A 91 8.35 -15.96 -19.36
CA LYS A 91 8.29 -17.36 -18.93
C LYS A 91 9.54 -18.11 -19.39
N GLY A 92 10.25 -18.74 -18.44
CA GLY A 92 11.49 -19.48 -18.71
C GLY A 92 12.77 -18.65 -18.53
N PHE A 93 12.65 -17.35 -18.21
CA PHE A 93 13.78 -16.52 -17.85
C PHE A 93 13.84 -16.25 -16.34
N SER A 94 15.04 -16.04 -15.82
CA SER A 94 15.26 -15.70 -14.40
C SER A 94 15.30 -14.19 -14.19
N PHE A 95 14.54 -13.68 -13.23
CA PHE A 95 14.55 -12.29 -12.77
C PHE A 95 14.24 -12.23 -11.28
N ARG A 96 14.63 -11.13 -10.60
CA ARG A 96 14.54 -11.01 -9.13
C ARG A 96 13.39 -10.13 -8.63
N ASP A 97 12.87 -9.24 -9.47
CA ASP A 97 11.81 -8.31 -9.11
C ASP A 97 10.96 -7.90 -10.32
N SER A 98 9.88 -7.14 -10.06
CA SER A 98 8.96 -6.69 -11.10
C SER A 98 9.61 -5.73 -12.11
N HIS A 99 10.58 -4.92 -11.70
CA HIS A 99 11.27 -3.98 -12.60
C HIS A 99 12.14 -4.72 -13.62
N GLN A 100 12.81 -5.79 -13.19
CA GLN A 100 13.54 -6.69 -14.06
C GLN A 100 12.61 -7.42 -15.03
N MET A 101 11.45 -7.90 -14.55
CA MET A 101 10.43 -8.53 -15.40
C MET A 101 9.90 -7.54 -16.45
N ASP A 102 9.59 -6.31 -16.06
CA ASP A 102 9.05 -5.28 -16.95
C ASP A 102 10.07 -4.85 -18.02
N ALA A 103 11.34 -4.66 -17.63
CA ALA A 103 12.41 -4.37 -18.56
C ALA A 103 12.68 -5.52 -19.53
N LEU A 104 12.70 -6.77 -19.04
CA LEU A 104 12.88 -7.95 -19.88
C LEU A 104 11.71 -8.13 -20.86
N ALA A 105 10.47 -7.95 -20.40
CA ALA A 105 9.29 -8.02 -21.25
C ALA A 105 9.33 -6.96 -22.36
N SER A 106 9.73 -5.72 -22.04
CA SER A 106 9.89 -4.64 -23.02
C SER A 106 10.89 -5.02 -24.13
N ALA A 107 12.00 -5.63 -23.73
CA ALA A 107 13.07 -6.00 -24.64
C ALA A 107 12.70 -7.22 -25.51
N LEU A 108 12.03 -8.21 -24.92
CA LEU A 108 11.48 -9.37 -25.64
C LEU A 108 10.37 -8.96 -26.62
N PHE A 109 9.56 -7.97 -26.26
CA PHE A 109 8.56 -7.39 -27.16
C PHE A 109 9.22 -6.81 -28.40
N ALA A 110 10.28 -6.00 -28.23
CA ALA A 110 11.04 -5.48 -29.34
C ALA A 110 11.71 -6.58 -30.18
N PHE A 111 12.21 -7.63 -29.55
CA PHE A 111 12.76 -8.79 -30.27
C PHE A 111 11.70 -9.49 -31.13
N GLN A 112 10.49 -9.72 -30.60
CA GLN A 112 9.41 -10.36 -31.35
C GLN A 112 9.01 -9.54 -32.59
N GLU A 113 8.88 -8.21 -32.45
CA GLU A 113 8.59 -7.30 -33.56
C GLU A 113 9.69 -7.30 -34.64
N LEU A 114 10.95 -7.44 -34.22
CA LEU A 114 12.11 -7.37 -35.11
C LEU A 114 12.55 -8.73 -35.67
N SER A 115 12.18 -9.84 -35.04
CA SER A 115 12.62 -11.19 -35.42
C SER A 115 12.39 -11.51 -36.91
N PRO A 116 11.24 -11.15 -37.53
CA PRO A 116 11.05 -11.35 -38.97
C PRO A 116 12.03 -10.55 -39.83
N LEU A 117 12.37 -9.32 -39.41
CA LEU A 117 13.32 -8.46 -40.12
C LEU A 117 14.76 -8.95 -39.93
N ILE A 118 15.15 -9.30 -38.71
CA ILE A 118 16.47 -9.87 -38.39
C ILE A 118 16.70 -11.13 -39.22
N SER A 119 15.71 -12.03 -39.27
CA SER A 119 15.76 -13.26 -40.08
C SER A 119 15.91 -12.98 -41.58
N LYS A 120 15.27 -11.93 -42.10
CA LYS A 120 15.43 -11.51 -43.51
C LYS A 120 16.84 -10.97 -43.78
N ILE A 121 17.39 -10.20 -42.84
CA ILE A 121 18.77 -9.68 -42.93
C ILE A 121 19.76 -10.85 -42.89
N ASP A 122 19.58 -11.81 -41.98
CA ASP A 122 20.45 -12.99 -41.86
C ASP A 122 20.46 -13.85 -43.12
N LYS A 123 19.28 -14.09 -43.72
CA LYS A 123 19.18 -14.78 -45.02
C LYS A 123 19.93 -14.01 -46.11
N PHE A 124 19.69 -12.72 -46.22
CA PHE A 124 20.36 -11.87 -47.22
C PHE A 124 21.89 -11.87 -47.05
N ILE A 125 22.40 -11.81 -45.82
CA ILE A 125 23.83 -11.88 -45.53
C ILE A 125 24.40 -13.23 -45.96
N LYS A 126 23.69 -14.33 -45.65
CA LYS A 126 24.12 -15.69 -46.01
C LYS A 126 24.16 -15.89 -47.53
N ASP A 127 23.14 -15.45 -48.24
CA ASP A 127 23.02 -15.60 -49.69
C ASP A 127 24.10 -14.81 -50.44
N ASN A 128 24.50 -13.64 -49.91
CA ASN A 128 25.52 -12.76 -50.51
C ASN A 128 26.92 -12.95 -49.92
N LYS A 129 27.12 -13.91 -49.00
CA LYS A 129 28.41 -14.18 -48.31
C LYS A 129 29.02 -12.95 -47.61
N LEU A 130 28.18 -12.09 -47.03
CA LEU A 130 28.57 -10.80 -46.41
C LEU A 130 28.86 -10.91 -44.90
N SER A 131 29.48 -12.01 -44.44
CA SER A 131 29.66 -12.28 -43.01
C SER A 131 30.49 -11.22 -42.27
N ASN A 132 31.41 -10.55 -42.98
CA ASN A 132 32.29 -9.51 -42.43
C ASN A 132 31.57 -8.21 -42.05
N ILE A 133 30.41 -7.91 -42.65
CA ILE A 133 29.63 -6.68 -42.39
C ILE A 133 28.28 -6.97 -41.71
N SER A 134 28.10 -8.18 -41.18
CA SER A 134 26.83 -8.64 -40.61
C SER A 134 26.31 -7.68 -39.53
N ASP A 135 27.16 -7.35 -38.55
CA ASP A 135 26.77 -6.53 -37.40
C ASP A 135 26.48 -5.08 -37.78
N ASP A 136 27.27 -4.53 -38.70
CA ASP A 136 27.08 -3.16 -39.19
C ASP A 136 25.82 -3.04 -40.04
N LEU A 137 25.55 -4.02 -40.91
CA LEU A 137 24.33 -4.06 -41.72
C LEU A 137 23.09 -4.18 -40.85
N LYS A 138 23.08 -5.08 -39.86
CA LYS A 138 22.00 -5.18 -38.87
C LYS A 138 21.84 -3.87 -38.11
N SER A 139 22.93 -3.26 -37.68
CA SER A 139 22.91 -2.00 -36.93
C SER A 139 22.31 -0.84 -37.73
N VAL A 140 22.67 -0.72 -39.01
CA VAL A 140 22.15 0.34 -39.90
C VAL A 140 20.66 0.11 -40.18
N VAL A 141 20.28 -1.10 -40.60
CA VAL A 141 18.88 -1.42 -40.93
C VAL A 141 17.95 -1.22 -39.73
N LEU A 142 18.35 -1.70 -38.54
CA LEU A 142 17.51 -1.64 -37.35
C LEU A 142 17.37 -0.21 -36.80
N ARG A 143 18.43 0.60 -36.82
CA ARG A 143 18.40 2.00 -36.34
C ARG A 143 17.68 2.93 -37.31
N GLU A 144 18.04 2.86 -38.58
CA GLU A 144 17.61 3.84 -39.59
C GLU A 144 16.32 3.46 -40.32
N GLN A 145 15.84 2.22 -40.15
CA GLN A 145 14.61 1.73 -40.76
C GLN A 145 14.64 1.80 -42.30
N ILE A 146 15.81 1.59 -42.89
CA ILE A 146 16.02 1.55 -44.34
C ILE A 146 16.03 0.12 -44.87
N SER A 147 15.87 -0.04 -46.19
CA SER A 147 15.94 -1.35 -46.84
C SER A 147 17.34 -1.94 -46.75
N ILE A 148 17.43 -3.28 -46.77
CA ILE A 148 18.70 -4.01 -46.68
C ILE A 148 19.66 -3.59 -47.79
N ARG A 149 19.15 -3.39 -49.02
CA ARG A 149 19.95 -2.91 -50.17
C ARG A 149 20.50 -1.52 -49.95
N LYS A 150 19.67 -0.56 -49.51
CA LYS A 150 20.12 0.81 -49.23
C LYS A 150 21.15 0.86 -48.11
N ALA A 151 21.01 -0.01 -47.11
CA ALA A 151 21.99 -0.14 -46.04
C ALA A 151 23.32 -0.72 -46.55
N LEU A 152 23.27 -1.72 -47.44
CA LEU A 152 24.45 -2.28 -48.09
C LEU A 152 25.17 -1.23 -48.94
N ASP A 153 24.45 -0.47 -49.76
CA ASP A 153 25.02 0.59 -50.60
C ASP A 153 25.78 1.60 -49.73
N ARG A 154 25.19 1.98 -48.58
CA ARG A 154 25.81 2.91 -47.63
C ARG A 154 27.06 2.36 -46.95
N LEU A 155 27.15 1.05 -46.74
CA LEU A 155 28.33 0.39 -46.17
C LEU A 155 29.42 0.12 -47.22
N GLN A 156 29.05 -0.03 -48.49
CA GLN A 156 29.99 -0.25 -49.60
C GLN A 156 30.53 1.05 -50.19
N MET A 157 29.81 2.16 -50.04
CA MET A 157 30.38 3.48 -50.28
C MET A 157 31.53 3.69 -49.28
N PRO A 158 32.77 3.98 -49.75
CA PRO A 158 33.82 4.45 -48.86
C PRO A 158 33.26 5.60 -48.04
N GLU A 159 33.64 5.73 -46.76
CA GLU A 159 33.29 6.88 -45.92
C GLU A 159 33.75 8.18 -46.59
N ALA A 160 32.95 8.70 -47.52
CA ALA A 160 33.02 10.04 -48.03
C ALA A 160 32.42 10.95 -46.94
N GLY A 161 33.26 11.22 -45.95
CA GLY A 161 33.10 12.35 -45.05
C GLY A 161 32.24 12.08 -43.83
N LYS A 162 32.90 11.64 -42.74
CA LYS A 162 32.82 12.49 -41.54
C LYS A 162 33.07 13.91 -42.00
N LYS A 163 32.14 14.82 -41.72
CA LYS A 163 32.27 16.25 -42.03
C LYS A 163 33.44 16.86 -41.27
N GLU A 164 34.66 16.60 -41.72
CA GLU A 164 35.72 17.59 -41.68
C GLU A 164 35.53 18.48 -42.90
N LYS A 165 35.42 19.79 -42.66
CA LYS A 165 35.26 20.79 -43.70
C LYS A 165 36.54 20.83 -44.55
N VAL A 166 36.58 20.13 -45.68
CA VAL A 166 37.59 20.38 -46.70
C VAL A 166 37.17 21.63 -47.49
N ILE A 167 37.93 22.70 -47.32
CA ILE A 167 37.78 23.95 -48.09
C ILE A 167 38.36 23.69 -49.49
N VAL A 168 37.50 23.59 -50.50
CA VAL A 168 37.92 23.67 -51.90
C VAL A 168 38.09 25.15 -52.25
N LYS A 169 39.31 25.60 -52.51
CA LYS A 169 39.58 26.97 -53.01
C LYS A 169 39.12 27.07 -54.47
N VAL A 170 37.94 27.65 -54.68
CA VAL A 170 37.52 28.20 -55.98
C VAL A 170 38.25 29.54 -56.17
N LYS A 171 38.89 29.77 -57.32
CA LYS A 171 39.40 31.11 -57.70
C LYS A 171 38.19 31.99 -58.02
N VAL A 172 37.73 32.74 -57.02
CA VAL A 172 36.67 33.73 -57.14
C VAL A 172 37.31 35.06 -57.56
N GLY A 173 36.76 35.75 -58.56
CA GLY A 173 37.26 37.07 -58.98
C GLY A 173 37.15 38.10 -57.85
N ASP A 174 38.10 39.04 -57.79
CA ASP A 174 38.33 39.92 -56.61
C ASP A 174 37.08 40.66 -56.08
N LYS A 175 36.09 40.96 -56.94
CA LYS A 175 34.81 41.59 -56.52
C LYS A 175 33.90 40.63 -55.75
N GLU A 176 33.81 39.39 -56.21
CA GLU A 176 32.93 38.36 -55.66
C GLU A 176 33.55 37.78 -54.37
N TYR A 177 34.88 37.83 -54.23
CA TYR A 177 35.60 37.52 -52.98
C TYR A 177 35.34 38.56 -51.87
N GLU A 178 35.31 39.86 -52.20
CA GLU A 178 34.99 40.92 -51.24
C GLU A 178 33.52 40.88 -50.79
N GLU A 179 32.58 40.58 -51.69
CA GLU A 179 31.18 40.35 -51.32
C GLU A 179 31.01 39.12 -50.43
N LEU A 180 31.71 38.03 -50.75
CA LEU A 180 31.68 36.80 -49.95
C LEU A 180 32.30 37.04 -48.56
N LYS A 181 33.38 37.82 -48.47
CA LYS A 181 34.02 38.20 -47.21
C LYS A 181 33.11 39.07 -46.34
N LYS A 182 32.39 40.03 -46.92
CA LYS A 182 31.35 40.78 -46.22
C LYS A 182 30.23 39.88 -45.73
N LYS A 183 29.78 38.92 -46.55
CA LYS A 183 28.73 37.96 -46.19
C LYS A 183 29.17 37.02 -45.06
N ILE A 184 30.42 36.55 -45.10
CA ILE A 184 31.02 35.72 -44.04
C ILE A 184 31.08 36.52 -42.73
N SER A 185 31.56 37.76 -42.76
CA SER A 185 31.60 38.61 -41.58
C SER A 185 30.20 38.94 -41.02
N GLN A 186 29.19 39.05 -41.87
CA GLN A 186 27.80 39.19 -41.45
C GLN A 186 27.29 37.90 -40.79
N LEU A 187 27.50 36.76 -41.43
CA LEU A 187 27.09 35.45 -40.93
C LEU A 187 27.78 35.10 -39.62
N GLU A 188 29.05 35.47 -39.44
CA GLU A 188 29.79 35.28 -38.18
C GLU A 188 29.18 36.10 -37.05
N ARG A 189 28.83 37.36 -37.29
CA ARG A 189 28.12 38.22 -36.33
C ARG A 189 26.75 37.66 -35.97
N ASP A 190 25.99 37.19 -36.96
CA ASP A 190 24.68 36.57 -36.74
C ASP A 190 24.80 35.28 -35.95
N ASN A 191 25.81 34.45 -36.23
CA ASN A 191 26.07 33.21 -35.50
C ASN A 191 26.45 33.49 -34.04
N GLU A 192 27.24 34.54 -33.80
CA GLU A 192 27.58 34.96 -32.45
C GLU A 192 26.34 35.45 -31.68
N LEU A 193 25.47 36.23 -32.33
CA LEU A 193 24.21 36.69 -31.75
C LEU A 193 23.29 35.51 -31.42
N LEU A 194 23.13 34.56 -32.36
CA LEU A 194 22.33 33.35 -32.17
C LEU A 194 22.88 32.46 -31.04
N ARG A 195 24.21 32.36 -30.91
CA ARG A 195 24.85 31.64 -29.80
C ARG A 195 24.56 32.30 -28.46
N ARG A 196 24.64 33.64 -28.39
CA ARG A 196 24.30 34.40 -27.17
C ARG A 196 22.82 34.21 -26.81
N GLN A 197 21.92 34.31 -27.78
CA GLN A 197 20.49 34.07 -27.57
C GLN A 197 20.19 32.65 -27.11
N ASN A 198 20.84 31.64 -27.70
CA ASN A 198 20.70 30.24 -27.26
C ASN A 198 21.19 30.04 -25.82
N ALA A 199 22.32 30.65 -25.45
CA ALA A 199 22.83 30.58 -24.08
C ALA A 199 21.86 31.25 -23.08
N GLU A 200 21.26 32.39 -23.44
CA GLU A 200 20.24 33.03 -22.61
C GLU A 200 18.95 32.21 -22.50
N LEU A 201 18.48 31.64 -23.61
CA LEU A 201 17.31 30.78 -23.63
C LEU A 201 17.53 29.50 -22.82
N GLN A 202 18.73 28.92 -22.87
CA GLN A 202 19.11 27.79 -22.02
C GLN A 202 19.07 28.18 -20.53
N LYS A 203 19.68 29.30 -20.14
CA LYS A 203 19.60 29.82 -18.75
C LYS A 203 18.16 30.08 -18.31
N LYS A 204 17.31 30.61 -19.20
CA LYS A 204 15.88 30.81 -18.90
C LYS A 204 15.14 29.47 -18.74
N ARG A 205 15.42 28.47 -19.58
CA ARG A 205 14.83 27.12 -19.46
C ARG A 205 15.25 26.44 -18.17
N GLU A 206 16.53 26.51 -17.78
CA GLU A 206 17.00 25.96 -16.50
C GLU A 206 16.28 26.58 -15.31
N LYS A 207 16.14 27.92 -15.27
CA LYS A 207 15.39 28.62 -14.22
C LYS A 207 13.92 28.19 -14.16
N ILE A 208 13.28 27.95 -15.31
CA ILE A 208 11.90 27.45 -15.37
C ILE A 208 11.82 26.02 -14.87
N VAL A 209 12.70 25.12 -15.30
CA VAL A 209 12.73 23.71 -14.89
C VAL A 209 12.93 23.58 -13.37
N VAL A 210 13.80 24.38 -12.77
CA VAL A 210 13.99 24.42 -11.32
C VAL A 210 12.72 24.89 -10.61
N LYS A 211 12.08 25.98 -11.09
CA LYS A 211 10.80 26.46 -10.51
C LYS A 211 9.67 25.44 -10.64
N THR A 212 9.57 24.72 -11.75
CA THR A 212 8.56 23.69 -11.98
C THR A 212 8.82 22.47 -11.09
N SER A 213 10.08 22.02 -10.98
CA SER A 213 10.45 20.89 -10.12
C SER A 213 10.14 21.16 -8.64
N VAL A 214 10.40 22.39 -8.16
CA VAL A 214 10.06 22.80 -6.79
C VAL A 214 8.53 22.83 -6.57
N LYS A 215 7.75 23.27 -7.58
CA LYS A 215 6.28 23.24 -7.53
C LYS A 215 5.72 21.81 -7.53
N ASP A 216 6.32 20.89 -8.27
CA ASP A 216 5.85 19.50 -8.34
C ASP A 216 6.15 18.73 -7.05
N VAL A 217 7.32 18.94 -6.44
CA VAL A 217 7.63 18.42 -5.09
C VAL A 217 6.67 19.00 -4.04
N GLY A 218 6.33 20.28 -4.16
CA GLY A 218 5.31 20.93 -3.33
C GLY A 218 3.93 20.30 -3.48
N ARG A 219 3.48 20.06 -4.71
CA ARG A 219 2.19 19.42 -5.02
C ARG A 219 2.11 17.98 -4.52
N GLN A 220 3.16 17.18 -4.66
CA GLN A 220 3.18 15.82 -4.13
C GLN A 220 3.13 15.79 -2.59
N LYS A 221 3.85 16.70 -1.93
CA LYS A 221 3.79 16.84 -0.46
C LYS A 221 2.41 17.31 0.00
N LEU A 222 1.78 18.23 -0.72
CA LEU A 222 0.42 18.71 -0.43
C LEU A 222 -0.62 17.59 -0.61
N ALA A 223 -0.59 16.87 -1.72
CA ALA A 223 -1.50 15.74 -1.97
C ALA A 223 -1.34 14.63 -0.91
N SER A 224 -0.12 14.38 -0.45
CA SER A 224 0.14 13.42 0.64
C SER A 224 -0.37 13.90 2.00
N LYS A 225 -0.27 15.21 2.27
CA LYS A 225 -0.84 15.82 3.47
C LYS A 225 -2.36 15.83 3.43
N GLU A 226 -2.98 16.12 2.29
CA GLU A 226 -4.44 16.08 2.12
C GLU A 226 -5.01 14.69 2.38
N LYS A 227 -4.38 13.63 1.85
CA LYS A 227 -4.78 12.24 2.14
C LYS A 227 -4.67 11.93 3.64
N THR A 228 -3.60 12.38 4.28
CA THR A 228 -3.41 12.21 5.73
C THR A 228 -4.48 12.95 6.52
N ILE A 229 -4.81 14.20 6.15
CA ILE A 229 -5.87 14.99 6.77
C ILE A 229 -7.22 14.30 6.60
N GLN A 230 -7.52 13.76 5.43
CA GLN A 230 -8.76 13.04 5.17
C GLN A 230 -8.87 11.77 6.03
N ALA A 231 -7.78 11.00 6.14
CA ALA A 231 -7.71 9.81 6.99
C ALA A 231 -7.87 10.15 8.48
N LEU A 232 -7.18 11.19 8.97
CA LEU A 232 -7.31 11.68 10.35
C LEU A 232 -8.71 12.21 10.64
N SER A 233 -9.32 12.92 9.69
CA SER A 233 -10.69 13.42 9.80
C SER A 233 -11.71 12.27 9.93
N MET A 234 -11.57 11.22 9.11
CA MET A 234 -12.38 10.01 9.23
C MET A 234 -12.19 9.30 10.58
N LYS A 235 -10.94 9.19 11.05
CA LYS A 235 -10.63 8.59 12.36
C LYS A 235 -11.25 9.40 13.51
N ASN A 236 -11.12 10.72 13.48
CA ASN A 236 -11.75 11.61 14.45
C ASN A 236 -13.28 11.45 14.45
N LYS A 237 -13.92 11.39 13.28
CA LYS A 237 -15.36 11.17 13.17
C LYS A 237 -15.80 9.85 13.81
N LYS A 238 -15.03 8.77 13.60
CA LYS A 238 -15.30 7.46 14.21
C LYS A 238 -15.14 7.51 15.74
N GLN A 239 -14.09 8.16 16.23
CA GLN A 239 -13.85 8.33 17.66
C GLN A 239 -14.96 9.16 18.32
N TRP A 240 -15.42 10.23 17.69
CA TRP A 240 -16.56 11.02 18.16
C TRP A 240 -17.86 10.21 18.24
N ALA A 241 -18.11 9.34 17.26
CA ALA A 241 -19.25 8.43 17.30
C ALA A 241 -19.16 7.44 18.49
N GLN A 242 -17.97 6.89 18.74
CA GLN A 242 -17.73 6.00 19.89
C GLN A 242 -17.89 6.72 21.23
N ILE A 243 -17.36 7.93 21.36
CA ILE A 243 -17.54 8.76 22.58
C ILE A 243 -19.02 8.99 22.84
N LYS A 244 -19.79 9.33 21.80
CA LYS A 244 -21.23 9.57 21.92
C LYS A 244 -22.00 8.31 22.33
N GLU A 245 -21.61 7.15 21.81
CA GLU A 245 -22.20 5.86 22.21
C GLU A 245 -21.88 5.52 23.67
N LEU A 246 -20.62 5.68 24.07
CA LEU A 246 -20.20 5.44 25.45
C LEU A 246 -20.89 6.40 26.41
N GLN A 247 -21.02 7.69 26.06
CA GLN A 247 -21.77 8.66 26.87
C GLN A 247 -23.24 8.26 27.03
N ARG A 248 -23.89 7.72 25.99
CA ARG A 248 -25.25 7.19 26.10
C ARG A 248 -25.34 5.99 27.03
N LYS A 249 -24.38 5.06 26.94
CA LYS A 249 -24.30 3.89 27.85
C LYS A 249 -24.07 4.32 29.29
N VAL A 250 -23.15 5.25 29.52
CA VAL A 250 -22.91 5.83 30.85
C VAL A 250 -24.19 6.47 31.37
N LYS A 251 -24.86 7.33 30.59
CA LYS A 251 -26.12 7.96 31.01
C LYS A 251 -27.23 6.94 31.31
N HIS A 252 -27.30 5.87 30.52
CA HIS A 252 -28.26 4.80 30.76
C HIS A 252 -27.96 4.04 32.06
N LEU A 253 -26.69 3.71 32.29
CA LEU A 253 -26.25 3.04 33.52
C LEU A 253 -26.42 3.95 34.75
N THR A 254 -26.08 5.22 34.66
CA THR A 254 -26.30 6.18 35.76
C THR A 254 -27.79 6.33 36.05
N GLY A 255 -28.65 6.38 35.02
CA GLY A 255 -30.10 6.39 35.23
C GLY A 255 -30.62 5.10 35.87
N ILE A 256 -30.03 3.94 35.53
CA ILE A 256 -30.34 2.68 36.25
C ILE A 256 -29.92 2.80 37.72
N LEU A 257 -28.71 3.29 38.00
CA LEU A 257 -28.19 3.47 39.36
C LEU A 257 -29.00 4.49 40.18
N GLU A 258 -29.44 5.61 39.60
CA GLU A 258 -30.32 6.58 40.26
C GLU A 258 -31.67 5.94 40.63
N ASN A 259 -32.20 5.04 39.79
CA ASN A 259 -33.38 4.24 40.14
C ASN A 259 -33.11 3.18 41.24
N LEU A 260 -31.85 2.95 41.60
CA LEU A 260 -31.44 2.12 42.75
C LEU A 260 -31.27 2.94 44.03
N GLU A 261 -31.29 4.28 44.00
CA GLU A 261 -31.23 5.11 45.21
C GLU A 261 -32.53 4.96 46.02
N GLY A 262 -32.59 3.88 46.80
CA GLY A 262 -33.76 3.44 47.56
C GLY A 262 -33.96 1.92 47.55
N ASN A 263 -33.37 1.22 46.59
CA ASN A 263 -33.46 -0.23 46.43
C ASN A 263 -32.12 -0.92 46.67
N ILE A 264 -32.13 -1.98 47.47
CA ILE A 264 -30.97 -2.85 47.72
C ILE A 264 -30.95 -3.93 46.64
N LEU A 265 -29.82 -4.06 45.95
CA LEU A 265 -29.59 -5.14 44.99
C LEU A 265 -29.25 -6.42 45.75
N VAL A 266 -30.13 -7.41 45.69
CA VAL A 266 -29.96 -8.72 46.32
C VAL A 266 -29.68 -9.76 45.25
N LYS A 267 -28.69 -10.63 45.47
CA LYS A 267 -28.38 -11.71 44.53
C LYS A 267 -29.46 -12.79 44.54
N ARG A 268 -29.95 -13.18 43.36
CA ARG A 268 -30.90 -14.29 43.17
C ARG A 268 -30.15 -15.60 42.95
N ILE A 269 -30.53 -16.63 43.69
CA ILE A 269 -30.15 -18.03 43.45
C ILE A 269 -31.41 -18.89 43.43
N GLN A 270 -31.38 -19.96 42.64
CA GLN A 270 -32.51 -20.88 42.52
C GLN A 270 -32.53 -21.86 43.70
N THR A 271 -31.36 -22.39 44.08
CA THR A 271 -31.21 -23.43 45.12
C THR A 271 -30.01 -23.18 46.04
N LEU A 272 -30.02 -23.79 47.24
CA LEU A 272 -28.91 -23.75 48.19
C LEU A 272 -27.89 -24.89 47.92
N SER A 273 -27.68 -25.22 46.65
CA SER A 273 -26.74 -26.23 46.18
C SER A 273 -25.30 -25.69 46.10
N MET A 274 -24.31 -26.58 46.19
CA MET A 274 -22.89 -26.21 46.09
C MET A 274 -22.53 -25.45 44.81
N SER A 275 -23.14 -25.79 43.68
CA SER A 275 -22.90 -25.17 42.37
C SER A 275 -23.31 -23.70 42.33
N GLU A 276 -24.40 -23.35 43.01
CA GLU A 276 -24.92 -21.99 43.04
C GLU A 276 -24.26 -21.15 44.13
N VAL A 277 -24.10 -21.76 45.32
CA VAL A 277 -23.53 -21.08 46.49
C VAL A 277 -22.05 -20.74 46.30
N LYS A 278 -21.27 -21.52 45.52
CA LYS A 278 -19.86 -21.22 45.23
C LYS A 278 -19.66 -19.83 44.57
N ASN A 279 -20.67 -19.37 43.84
CA ASN A 279 -20.64 -18.08 43.16
C ASN A 279 -21.13 -16.92 44.04
N VAL A 280 -21.59 -17.20 45.27
CA VAL A 280 -21.97 -16.19 46.25
C VAL A 280 -20.73 -15.86 47.09
N LYS A 281 -20.14 -14.67 46.86
CA LYS A 281 -19.00 -14.19 47.66
C LYS A 281 -19.40 -12.93 48.40
N ARG A 282 -19.44 -13.00 49.73
CA ARG A 282 -19.61 -11.85 50.65
C ARG A 282 -20.93 -11.09 50.51
N GLU A 283 -22.02 -11.79 50.23
CA GLU A 283 -23.38 -11.22 50.33
C GLU A 283 -23.92 -11.43 51.74
N ASN A 284 -24.59 -10.43 52.32
CA ASN A 284 -25.25 -10.56 53.63
C ASN A 284 -26.72 -10.98 53.50
N ILE A 285 -27.32 -10.74 52.33
CA ILE A 285 -28.73 -10.98 52.04
C ILE A 285 -28.82 -11.74 50.71
N LEU A 286 -29.63 -12.79 50.67
CA LEU A 286 -29.86 -13.58 49.45
C LEU A 286 -31.34 -13.72 49.14
N TYR A 287 -31.67 -13.79 47.86
CA TYR A 287 -32.99 -14.20 47.40
C TYR A 287 -32.89 -15.64 46.88
N VAL A 288 -33.70 -16.54 47.44
CA VAL A 288 -33.70 -17.97 47.12
C VAL A 288 -35.08 -18.39 46.64
N ASP A 289 -35.16 -18.88 45.40
CA ASP A 289 -36.42 -19.37 44.83
C ASP A 289 -36.93 -20.60 45.60
N HIS A 290 -36.08 -21.63 45.74
CA HIS A 290 -36.45 -22.91 46.36
C HIS A 290 -35.52 -23.26 47.54
N PRO A 291 -35.80 -22.76 48.77
CA PRO A 291 -34.97 -22.98 49.95
C PRO A 291 -35.00 -24.43 50.45
N SER A 292 -35.96 -25.24 50.00
CA SER A 292 -36.10 -26.66 50.34
C SER A 292 -35.01 -27.54 49.72
N VAL A 293 -34.37 -27.09 48.64
CA VAL A 293 -33.29 -27.82 47.96
C VAL A 293 -31.95 -27.27 48.44
N PHE A 294 -31.35 -27.93 49.43
CA PHE A 294 -30.08 -27.50 50.03
C PHE A 294 -29.09 -28.65 50.21
N SER A 295 -27.80 -28.31 50.28
CA SER A 295 -26.71 -29.26 50.57
C SER A 295 -25.99 -28.84 51.85
N ARG A 296 -25.69 -29.80 52.76
CA ARG A 296 -24.98 -29.51 54.03
C ARG A 296 -23.63 -28.82 53.79
N SER A 297 -22.91 -29.25 52.75
CA SER A 297 -21.66 -28.62 52.32
C SER A 297 -21.88 -27.19 51.81
N GLY A 298 -23.00 -26.91 51.14
CA GLY A 298 -23.35 -25.57 50.63
C GLY A 298 -23.66 -24.58 51.75
N LEU A 299 -24.37 -25.02 52.79
CA LEU A 299 -24.65 -24.18 53.96
C LEU A 299 -23.37 -23.70 54.66
N ALA A 300 -22.30 -24.50 54.66
CA ALA A 300 -21.02 -24.12 55.25
C ALA A 300 -20.32 -22.94 54.54
N TYR A 301 -20.70 -22.64 53.29
CA TYR A 301 -20.19 -21.49 52.53
C TYR A 301 -21.00 -20.20 52.76
N LEU A 302 -22.19 -20.30 53.35
CA LEU A 302 -23.10 -19.17 53.58
C LEU A 302 -22.94 -18.53 54.96
N ARG A 303 -21.76 -18.63 55.58
CA ARG A 303 -21.50 -18.13 56.97
C ARG A 303 -21.73 -16.63 57.15
N ASN A 304 -21.68 -15.85 56.08
CA ASN A 304 -21.84 -14.39 56.12
C ASN A 304 -23.27 -13.93 55.76
N VAL A 305 -24.14 -14.85 55.34
CA VAL A 305 -25.52 -14.52 54.99
C VAL A 305 -26.33 -14.61 56.28
N GLU A 306 -26.95 -13.50 56.68
CA GLU A 306 -27.85 -13.48 57.85
C GLU A 306 -29.31 -13.66 57.43
N LEU A 307 -29.65 -13.19 56.22
CA LEU A 307 -31.02 -13.01 55.79
C LEU A 307 -31.29 -13.66 54.43
N ILE A 308 -32.33 -14.49 54.37
CA ILE A 308 -32.82 -15.12 53.15
C ILE A 308 -34.24 -14.64 52.85
N ILE A 309 -34.43 -14.11 51.65
CA ILE A 309 -35.73 -13.72 51.11
C ILE A 309 -36.22 -14.85 50.20
N THR A 310 -37.43 -15.33 50.40
CA THR A 310 -37.98 -16.42 49.58
C THR A 310 -39.51 -16.32 49.47
N LYS A 311 -40.07 -16.81 48.36
CA LYS A 311 -41.54 -16.97 48.20
C LYS A 311 -42.04 -18.27 48.83
N ASP A 312 -41.18 -19.26 48.98
CA ASP A 312 -41.52 -20.60 49.44
C ASP A 312 -41.45 -20.73 50.96
N LYS A 313 -42.09 -21.76 51.51
CA LYS A 313 -42.01 -22.04 52.96
C LYS A 313 -40.58 -22.46 53.33
N ALA A 314 -39.97 -21.70 54.23
CA ALA A 314 -38.64 -22.01 54.74
C ALA A 314 -38.63 -23.35 55.54
N PRO A 315 -37.71 -24.28 55.25
CA PRO A 315 -37.53 -25.51 56.02
C PRO A 315 -37.21 -25.23 57.50
N SER A 316 -37.79 -26.00 58.42
CA SER A 316 -37.60 -25.84 59.87
C SER A 316 -36.15 -25.96 60.33
N GLU A 317 -35.33 -26.72 59.59
CA GLU A 317 -33.89 -26.88 59.85
C GLU A 317 -33.10 -25.60 59.56
N LEU A 318 -33.47 -24.89 58.48
CA LEU A 318 -32.77 -23.66 58.07
C LEU A 318 -33.18 -22.45 58.89
N LYS A 319 -34.40 -22.42 59.44
CA LYS A 319 -34.87 -21.37 60.36
C LYS A 319 -34.03 -21.23 61.63
N LYS A 320 -33.25 -22.26 61.99
CA LYS A 320 -32.30 -22.21 63.12
C LYS A 320 -30.99 -21.50 62.76
N ILE A 321 -30.70 -21.35 61.47
CA ILE A 321 -29.41 -20.87 60.94
C ILE A 321 -29.55 -19.49 60.31
N PHE A 322 -30.67 -19.23 59.61
CA PHE A 322 -30.92 -17.99 58.88
C PHE A 322 -32.26 -17.36 59.25
N THR A 323 -32.33 -16.04 59.19
CA THR A 323 -33.59 -15.31 59.25
C THR A 323 -34.27 -15.36 57.88
N PHE A 324 -35.55 -15.75 57.84
CA PHE A 324 -36.31 -15.79 56.59
C PHE A 324 -37.34 -14.67 56.55
N ILE A 325 -37.39 -13.95 55.42
CA ILE A 325 -38.44 -12.98 55.12
C ILE A 325 -39.22 -13.46 53.90
N ASN A 326 -40.54 -13.39 54.01
CA ASN A 326 -41.42 -13.71 52.89
C ASN A 326 -41.31 -12.62 51.83
N ALA A 327 -40.93 -13.01 50.61
CA ALA A 327 -40.82 -12.13 49.46
C ALA A 327 -42.14 -11.39 49.14
N ASN A 328 -43.30 -11.98 49.45
CA ASN A 328 -44.61 -11.35 49.20
C ASN A 328 -44.89 -10.14 50.11
N GLU A 329 -44.15 -9.98 51.20
CA GLU A 329 -44.28 -8.83 52.11
C GLU A 329 -43.38 -7.64 51.72
N LEU A 330 -42.58 -7.79 50.66
CA LEU A 330 -41.60 -6.82 50.21
C LEU A 330 -41.99 -6.24 48.86
N PHE A 331 -41.67 -4.96 48.64
CA PHE A 331 -41.71 -4.38 47.30
C PHE A 331 -40.43 -4.76 46.57
N LEU A 332 -40.56 -5.71 45.64
CA LEU A 332 -39.43 -6.27 44.91
C LEU A 332 -39.62 -6.21 43.39
N ARG A 333 -38.50 -6.08 42.67
CA ARG A 333 -38.42 -6.26 41.21
C ARG A 333 -37.41 -7.34 40.89
N GLU A 334 -37.87 -8.39 40.23
CA GLU A 334 -37.03 -9.54 39.87
C GLU A 334 -36.36 -9.35 38.51
N SER A 335 -35.10 -9.74 38.44
CA SER A 335 -34.33 -9.94 37.22
C SER A 335 -33.75 -11.36 37.23
N GLU A 336 -33.15 -11.79 36.12
CA GLU A 336 -32.59 -13.14 35.97
C GLU A 336 -31.51 -13.47 37.01
N LYS A 337 -30.71 -12.47 37.41
CA LYS A 337 -29.54 -12.67 38.30
C LYS A 337 -29.64 -11.93 39.64
N PHE A 338 -30.57 -10.97 39.74
CA PHE A 338 -30.69 -10.09 40.89
C PHE A 338 -32.15 -9.76 41.17
N VAL A 339 -32.43 -9.41 42.42
CA VAL A 339 -33.71 -8.88 42.86
C VAL A 339 -33.45 -7.52 43.50
N LEU A 340 -34.16 -6.50 43.04
CA LEU A 340 -34.18 -5.19 43.67
C LEU A 340 -35.22 -5.19 44.78
N VAL A 341 -34.80 -4.87 45.99
CA VAL A 341 -35.67 -4.85 47.18
C VAL A 341 -35.68 -3.44 47.75
N ASP A 342 -36.84 -2.84 47.95
CA ASP A 342 -36.94 -1.51 48.56
C ASP A 342 -36.39 -1.54 49.99
N SER A 343 -35.42 -0.67 50.27
CA SER A 343 -34.69 -0.60 51.55
C SER A 343 -35.61 -0.39 52.76
N LYS A 344 -36.64 0.45 52.61
CA LYS A 344 -37.61 0.75 53.68
C LYS A 344 -38.51 -0.45 53.97
N SER A 345 -38.94 -1.18 52.94
CA SER A 345 -39.74 -2.40 53.09
C SER A 345 -38.95 -3.50 53.80
N LEU A 346 -37.66 -3.64 53.46
CA LEU A 346 -36.77 -4.64 54.04
C LEU A 346 -36.48 -4.37 55.52
N GLU A 347 -36.22 -3.12 55.90
CA GLU A 347 -36.03 -2.76 57.31
C GLU A 347 -37.28 -3.00 58.16
N LYS A 348 -38.47 -2.68 57.63
CA LYS A 348 -39.74 -2.95 58.32
C LYS A 348 -39.95 -4.45 58.54
N ALA A 349 -39.71 -5.28 57.52
CA ALA A 349 -39.82 -6.72 57.62
C ALA A 349 -38.80 -7.30 58.61
N ARG A 350 -37.53 -6.85 58.56
CA ARG A 350 -36.48 -7.27 59.50
C ARG A 350 -36.83 -6.96 60.96
N ARG A 351 -37.39 -5.78 61.24
CA ARG A 351 -37.85 -5.41 62.60
C ARG A 351 -38.95 -6.32 63.12
N ARG A 352 -39.93 -6.69 62.27
CA ARG A 352 -41.02 -7.60 62.65
C ARG A 352 -40.52 -8.98 63.03
N VAL A 353 -39.61 -9.55 62.24
CA VAL A 353 -39.05 -10.88 62.52
C VAL A 353 -38.21 -10.87 63.81
N ASN A 354 -37.41 -9.82 64.04
CA ASN A 354 -36.65 -9.67 65.29
C ASN A 354 -37.54 -9.52 66.54
N ILE A 355 -38.72 -8.91 66.42
CA ILE A 355 -39.69 -8.79 67.53
C ILE A 355 -40.33 -10.16 67.80
N LEU A 356 -40.70 -10.91 66.76
CA LEU A 356 -41.22 -12.27 66.89
C LEU A 356 -40.23 -13.22 67.55
N ASP A 357 -38.94 -13.15 67.18
CA ASP A 357 -37.89 -13.97 67.79
C ASP A 357 -37.67 -13.63 69.27
N LYS A 358 -37.77 -12.34 69.66
CA LYS A 358 -37.69 -11.92 71.07
C LYS A 358 -38.87 -12.42 71.89
N VAL A 359 -40.09 -12.33 71.36
CA VAL A 359 -41.30 -12.82 72.04
C VAL A 359 -41.23 -14.35 72.20
N LEU A 360 -40.79 -15.09 71.18
CA LEU A 360 -40.62 -16.54 71.26
C LEU A 360 -39.53 -16.98 72.26
N GLN A 361 -38.49 -16.17 72.46
CA GLN A 361 -37.47 -16.43 73.49
C GLN A 361 -37.97 -16.16 74.90
N GLU A 362 -38.84 -15.16 75.10
CA GLU A 362 -39.47 -14.91 76.40
C GLU A 362 -40.48 -16.00 76.76
N PHE A 363 -41.28 -16.49 75.81
CA PHE A 363 -42.20 -17.61 76.06
C PHE A 363 -41.48 -18.93 76.38
N ARG A 364 -40.27 -19.17 75.83
CA ARG A 364 -39.46 -20.35 76.17
C ARG A 364 -38.73 -20.28 77.51
N LYS A 365 -38.75 -19.14 78.20
CA LYS A 365 -38.18 -18.99 79.55
C LYS A 365 -39.21 -19.15 80.67
N ILE A 366 -40.49 -19.35 80.32
CA ILE A 366 -41.62 -19.45 81.26
C ILE A 366 -42.14 -20.90 81.35
N GLU A 367 -41.61 -21.84 80.56
CA GLU A 367 -41.65 -23.29 80.81
C GLU A 367 -40.32 -23.74 81.42
#